data_AF-A0A7D5LB46-F1
#
_entry.id   AF-A0A7D5LB46-F1
#
_cell.length_a   1.000
_cell.length_b   1.000
_cell.length_c   1.000
_cell.angle_alpha   90.00
_cell.angle_beta   90.00
_cell.angle_gamma   90.00
#
_symmetry.space_group_name_H-M   'P 1'
#
loop_
_entity.id
_entity.type
_entity.pdbx_description
1 polymer ?
#
loop_
_entity_poly.entity_id
_entity_poly.type
_entity_poly.pdbx_seq_one_letter_code
_entity_poly.pdbx_strand_id
1 'polypeptide(L)'
;MLPVPAVRALVLALLFGATVGGGAVHAVPDPGAVAAALADPAGDADGDGLSNAAELRRGTDPGNPDTDGDALPDGVEVHATGALPDADPLRTDVYVEVDYRTGCGLPERDAERLRRTFADAPVENPGGDTGVALHLVRDDAVPGTDPIPADLLYRYAHEYRDRGDAGHHYVLLAPARGYNEGHASLVTCGDPAVFVHELGHSLGLREEVAPGIDGREVRFDRYPSAMNYEAPGHHLDYSAGGAGDGDHDDWGRLQRGAETPPVERLCADVGATSAGCGGSAARTAR
;
A
#
# COMPACT_ATOMS: atom_id res chain seq x y z
N MET A 1 12.56 46.11 -5.14
CA MET A 1 11.86 45.24 -6.11
C MET A 1 12.77 44.06 -6.38
N LEU A 2 12.40 42.87 -5.91
CA LEU A 2 13.15 41.65 -6.22
C LEU A 2 12.93 41.29 -7.71
N PRO A 3 13.93 40.76 -8.41
CA PRO A 3 13.79 40.38 -9.82
C PRO A 3 12.77 39.24 -9.98
N VAL A 4 11.96 39.29 -11.04
CA VAL A 4 10.88 38.32 -11.38
C VAL A 4 11.22 36.82 -11.17
N PRO A 5 12.44 36.31 -11.50
CA PRO A 5 12.80 34.92 -11.20
C PRO A 5 12.91 34.60 -9.69
N ALA A 6 13.28 35.57 -8.85
CA ALA A 6 13.34 35.38 -7.39
C ALA A 6 11.95 35.35 -6.75
N VAL A 7 10.94 35.98 -7.38
CA VAL A 7 9.54 35.91 -6.96
C VAL A 7 8.93 34.55 -7.31
N ARG A 8 9.33 33.93 -8.43
CA ARG A 8 8.92 32.56 -8.81
C ARG A 8 9.46 31.49 -7.86
N ALA A 9 10.72 31.58 -7.47
CA ALA A 9 11.31 30.66 -6.49
C ALA A 9 10.69 30.82 -5.09
N LEU A 10 10.29 32.04 -4.71
CA LEU A 10 9.66 32.32 -3.42
C LEU A 10 8.19 31.84 -3.36
N VAL A 11 7.47 31.83 -4.48
CA VAL A 11 6.10 31.27 -4.55
C VAL A 11 6.12 29.74 -4.56
N LEU A 12 7.10 29.09 -5.21
CA LEU A 12 7.26 27.63 -5.13
C LEU A 12 7.58 27.16 -3.70
N ALA A 13 8.44 27.88 -2.97
CA ALA A 13 8.79 27.56 -1.58
C ALA A 13 7.69 27.91 -0.55
N LEU A 14 6.64 28.63 -0.94
CA LEU A 14 5.49 28.97 -0.09
C LEU A 14 4.27 28.07 -0.34
N LEU A 15 4.24 27.33 -1.46
CA LEU A 15 3.22 26.33 -1.76
C LEU A 15 3.60 24.95 -1.19
N PHE A 16 4.89 24.64 -1.12
CA PHE A 16 5.43 23.44 -0.47
C PHE A 16 6.31 23.89 0.70
N GLY A 17 5.81 23.74 1.92
CA GLY A 17 6.49 24.22 3.12
C GLY A 17 7.90 23.64 3.25
N ALA A 18 8.93 24.48 3.17
CA ALA A 18 10.30 24.05 3.42
C ALA A 18 10.51 23.77 4.92
N THR A 19 10.44 22.52 5.34
CA THR A 19 11.00 22.07 6.62
C THR A 19 12.46 21.67 6.41
N VAL A 20 13.39 22.48 6.94
CA VAL A 20 14.80 22.08 7.07
C VAL A 20 14.91 21.27 8.36
N GLY A 21 14.65 19.96 8.28
CA GLY A 21 14.90 18.98 9.33
C GLY A 21 15.40 17.70 8.68
N GLY A 22 16.57 17.22 9.09
CA GLY A 22 17.17 16.00 8.55
C GLY A 22 16.34 14.76 8.88
N GLY A 23 15.49 14.38 7.94
CA GLY A 23 14.76 13.13 7.75
C GLY A 23 14.58 13.01 6.23
N ALA A 24 14.25 11.86 5.67
CA ALA A 24 14.38 11.63 4.23
C ALA A 24 13.57 12.64 3.39
N VAL A 25 14.07 12.88 2.18
CA VAL A 25 13.55 13.91 1.28
C VAL A 25 12.09 13.60 0.94
N HIS A 26 11.15 14.38 1.46
CA HIS A 26 9.86 14.54 0.80
C HIS A 26 10.17 14.78 -0.68
N ALA A 27 9.58 14.01 -1.58
CA ALA A 27 9.73 14.22 -3.01
C ALA A 27 9.06 15.58 -3.33
N VAL A 28 9.83 16.65 -3.20
CA VAL A 28 9.40 17.98 -3.64
C VAL A 28 9.19 17.84 -5.14
N PRO A 29 7.98 18.13 -5.65
CA PRO A 29 7.68 17.93 -7.06
C PRO A 29 8.69 18.66 -7.92
N ASP A 30 9.12 18.03 -9.01
CA ASP A 30 10.16 18.60 -9.86
C ASP A 30 9.73 20.02 -10.30
N PRO A 31 10.54 21.06 -10.06
CA PRO A 31 10.13 22.43 -10.40
C PRO A 31 9.82 22.64 -11.89
N GLY A 32 10.40 21.80 -12.76
CA GLY A 32 10.10 21.74 -14.18
C GLY A 32 8.74 21.09 -14.47
N ALA A 33 8.41 19.99 -13.79
CA ALA A 33 7.07 19.36 -13.85
C ALA A 33 5.98 20.35 -13.42
N VAL A 34 6.18 21.02 -12.28
CA VAL A 34 5.25 22.08 -11.82
C VAL A 34 5.13 23.22 -12.84
N ALA A 35 6.24 23.64 -13.45
CA ALA A 35 6.20 24.70 -14.46
C ALA A 35 5.48 24.27 -15.74
N ALA A 36 5.62 23.01 -16.15
CA ALA A 36 4.91 22.43 -17.29
C ALA A 36 3.41 22.31 -17.00
N ALA A 37 3.05 21.81 -15.82
CA ALA A 37 1.66 21.71 -15.35
C ALA A 37 0.95 23.07 -15.33
N LEU A 38 1.65 24.13 -14.89
CA LEU A 38 1.11 25.49 -14.92
C LEU A 38 0.94 26.05 -16.34
N ALA A 39 1.69 25.54 -17.32
CA ALA A 39 1.59 25.97 -18.71
C ALA A 39 0.42 25.31 -19.45
N ASP A 40 0.03 24.10 -19.03
CA ASP A 40 -1.16 23.39 -19.51
C ASP A 40 -2.02 22.85 -18.35
N PRO A 41 -2.78 23.71 -17.65
CA PRO A 41 -3.54 23.29 -16.47
C PRO A 41 -4.67 22.29 -16.75
N ALA A 42 -5.11 22.19 -18.01
CA ALA A 42 -6.15 21.26 -18.45
C ALA A 42 -5.60 19.93 -18.97
N GLY A 43 -4.28 19.84 -19.17
CA GLY A 43 -3.59 18.60 -19.48
C GLY A 43 -3.44 17.70 -18.26
N ASP A 44 -2.80 16.57 -18.50
CA ASP A 44 -2.51 15.47 -17.58
C ASP A 44 -1.11 14.97 -18.00
N ALA A 45 -0.08 15.42 -17.27
CA ALA A 45 1.30 15.35 -17.75
C ALA A 45 1.97 13.99 -17.53
N ASP A 46 1.58 13.25 -16.50
CA ASP A 46 2.00 11.88 -16.23
C ASP A 46 0.98 10.83 -16.73
N GLY A 47 -0.22 11.26 -17.07
CA GLY A 47 -1.22 10.45 -17.75
C GLY A 47 -1.96 9.52 -16.81
N ASP A 48 -2.15 9.89 -15.54
CA ASP A 48 -2.79 9.08 -14.50
C ASP A 48 -4.32 9.27 -14.43
N GLY A 49 -4.87 10.16 -15.25
CA GLY A 49 -6.30 10.50 -15.29
C GLY A 49 -6.70 11.73 -14.45
N LEU A 50 -5.75 12.37 -13.77
CA LEU A 50 -5.94 13.60 -13.01
C LEU A 50 -5.36 14.80 -13.79
N SER A 51 -6.08 15.91 -13.86
CA SER A 51 -5.54 17.08 -14.56
C SER A 51 -4.46 17.79 -13.73
N ASN A 52 -3.45 18.33 -14.39
CA ASN A 52 -2.39 19.15 -13.81
C ASN A 52 -2.90 20.20 -12.81
N ALA A 53 -4.03 20.87 -13.12
CA ALA A 53 -4.63 21.83 -12.19
C ALA A 53 -5.28 21.18 -10.96
N ALA A 54 -5.84 19.98 -11.11
CA ALA A 54 -6.44 19.21 -10.03
C ALA A 54 -5.37 18.65 -9.08
N GLU A 55 -4.25 18.21 -9.62
CA GLU A 55 -3.08 17.76 -8.88
C GLU A 55 -2.48 18.88 -8.04
N LEU A 56 -2.14 20.01 -8.67
CA LEU A 56 -1.62 21.19 -7.97
C LEU A 56 -2.56 21.72 -6.88
N ARG A 57 -3.87 21.51 -7.01
CA ARG A 57 -4.85 21.88 -5.96
C ARG A 57 -4.88 20.90 -4.79
N ARG A 58 -4.59 19.63 -5.05
CA ARG A 58 -4.57 18.56 -4.04
C ARG A 58 -3.22 18.45 -3.35
N GLY A 59 -2.14 18.87 -4.02
CA GLY A 59 -0.78 18.76 -3.51
C GLY A 59 -0.03 17.55 -4.05
N THR A 60 -0.59 16.84 -5.04
CA THR A 60 0.08 15.76 -5.76
C THR A 60 1.09 16.31 -6.77
N ASP A 61 2.01 15.47 -7.26
CA ASP A 61 3.07 15.85 -8.21
C ASP A 61 2.64 15.60 -9.66
N PRO A 62 2.42 16.64 -10.50
CA PRO A 62 2.01 16.48 -11.90
C PRO A 62 2.98 15.76 -12.83
N GLY A 63 4.17 15.40 -12.35
CA GLY A 63 5.12 14.58 -13.08
C GLY A 63 5.22 13.14 -12.58
N ASN A 64 4.41 12.76 -11.60
CA ASN A 64 4.46 11.47 -10.93
C ASN A 64 3.05 10.91 -10.72
N PRO A 65 2.68 9.84 -11.44
CA PRO A 65 1.30 9.37 -11.45
C PRO A 65 0.83 8.69 -10.16
N ASP A 66 1.70 8.53 -9.16
CA ASP A 66 1.49 7.85 -7.88
C ASP A 66 2.34 8.59 -6.84
N THR A 67 1.77 9.63 -6.23
CA THR A 67 2.52 10.60 -5.44
C THR A 67 3.02 10.05 -4.11
N ASP A 68 2.26 9.18 -3.46
CA ASP A 68 2.64 8.59 -2.17
C ASP A 68 3.33 7.22 -2.27
N GLY A 69 3.34 6.63 -3.47
CA GLY A 69 4.14 5.44 -3.80
C GLY A 69 3.50 4.12 -3.39
N ASP A 70 2.19 4.08 -3.18
CA ASP A 70 1.46 2.86 -2.82
C ASP A 70 0.98 2.03 -4.03
N ALA A 71 1.33 2.47 -5.25
CA ALA A 71 0.96 1.89 -6.53
C ALA A 71 -0.54 1.95 -6.90
N LEU A 72 -1.30 2.82 -6.25
CA LEU A 72 -2.57 3.36 -6.71
C LEU A 72 -2.31 4.72 -7.37
N PRO A 73 -2.66 4.92 -8.66
CA PRO A 73 -2.43 6.22 -9.29
C PRO A 73 -3.32 7.33 -8.70
N ASP A 74 -2.82 8.57 -8.61
CA ASP A 74 -3.54 9.66 -7.93
C ASP A 74 -4.93 9.91 -8.56
N GLY A 75 -5.02 9.83 -9.88
CA GLY A 75 -6.27 9.92 -10.64
C GLY A 75 -7.25 8.80 -10.31
N VAL A 76 -6.77 7.58 -10.06
CA VAL A 76 -7.58 6.43 -9.63
C VAL A 76 -8.12 6.69 -8.22
N GLU A 77 -7.29 7.07 -7.27
CA GLU A 77 -7.71 7.34 -5.89
C GLU A 77 -8.74 8.47 -5.81
N VAL A 78 -8.56 9.52 -6.60
CA VAL A 78 -9.46 10.67 -6.62
C VAL A 78 -10.82 10.36 -7.27
N HIS A 79 -10.85 9.51 -8.30
CA HIS A 79 -12.06 9.32 -9.11
C HIS A 79 -12.79 8.00 -8.85
N ALA A 80 -12.11 6.95 -8.41
CA ALA A 80 -12.66 5.60 -8.22
C ALA A 80 -13.32 5.37 -6.84
N THR A 81 -13.97 6.39 -6.28
CA THR A 81 -14.60 6.38 -4.93
C THR A 81 -15.63 5.27 -4.68
N GLY A 82 -16.10 4.56 -5.72
CA GLY A 82 -16.93 3.36 -5.53
C GLY A 82 -16.13 2.12 -5.13
N ALA A 83 -14.90 2.00 -5.62
CA ALA A 83 -13.99 0.90 -5.31
C ALA A 83 -13.02 1.26 -4.18
N LEU A 84 -12.57 2.51 -4.14
CA LEU A 84 -11.61 3.06 -3.19
C LEU A 84 -12.20 4.32 -2.52
N PRO A 85 -13.21 4.16 -1.64
CA PRO A 85 -14.01 5.29 -1.13
C PRO A 85 -13.24 6.31 -0.29
N ASP A 86 -12.15 5.90 0.35
CA ASP A 86 -11.39 6.70 1.30
C ASP A 86 -9.89 6.78 0.93
N ALA A 87 -9.56 6.54 -0.35
CA ALA A 87 -8.18 6.64 -0.80
C ALA A 87 -7.68 8.08 -0.79
N ASP A 88 -6.41 8.28 -0.47
CA ASP A 88 -5.78 9.58 -0.31
C ASP A 88 -4.43 9.59 -1.04
N PRO A 89 -4.29 10.33 -2.17
CA PRO A 89 -3.07 10.31 -3.00
C PRO A 89 -1.84 10.93 -2.35
N LEU A 90 -1.94 11.30 -1.07
CA LEU A 90 -0.85 11.82 -0.26
C LEU A 90 -0.60 10.96 0.97
N ARG A 91 -1.17 9.76 1.05
CA ARG A 91 -1.04 8.84 2.17
C ARG A 91 -1.20 7.39 1.72
N THR A 92 -0.13 6.60 1.88
CA THR A 92 -0.12 5.19 1.52
C THR A 92 -1.34 4.43 2.04
N ASP A 93 -2.07 3.83 1.11
CA ASP A 93 -3.24 3.01 1.36
C ASP A 93 -2.96 1.52 1.10
N VAL A 94 -3.60 0.65 1.88
CA VAL A 94 -3.61 -0.80 1.64
C VAL A 94 -5.05 -1.27 1.70
N TYR A 95 -5.59 -1.65 0.55
CA TYR A 95 -6.93 -2.19 0.44
C TYR A 95 -6.92 -3.71 0.53
N VAL A 96 -7.74 -4.26 1.42
CA VAL A 96 -7.89 -5.70 1.63
C VAL A 96 -9.36 -6.08 1.58
N GLU A 97 -9.72 -6.88 0.60
CA GLU A 97 -11.00 -7.59 0.54
C GLU A 97 -10.94 -8.80 1.46
N VAL A 98 -11.91 -8.91 2.38
CA VAL A 98 -11.96 -9.94 3.42
C VAL A 98 -13.22 -10.77 3.29
N ASP A 99 -13.05 -11.95 2.72
CA ASP A 99 -14.04 -13.01 2.66
C ASP A 99 -13.92 -13.95 3.86
N TYR A 100 -14.98 -14.71 4.15
CA TYR A 100 -14.98 -15.60 5.31
C TYR A 100 -15.81 -16.87 5.13
N ARG A 101 -15.37 -17.95 5.76
CA ARG A 101 -16.20 -19.13 6.01
C ARG A 101 -17.31 -18.80 6.99
N THR A 102 -18.46 -19.47 6.86
CA THR A 102 -19.57 -19.28 7.81
C THR A 102 -19.10 -19.62 9.24
N GLY A 103 -19.29 -18.69 10.17
CA GLY A 103 -18.81 -18.81 11.56
C GLY A 103 -17.37 -18.32 11.76
N CYS A 104 -16.69 -17.89 10.70
CA CYS A 104 -15.41 -17.22 10.75
C CYS A 104 -15.56 -15.70 10.61
N GLY A 105 -14.62 -14.99 11.20
CA GLY A 105 -14.54 -13.55 11.13
C GLY A 105 -13.32 -13.03 11.85
N LEU A 106 -13.03 -11.77 11.58
CA LEU A 106 -12.06 -10.97 12.31
C LEU A 106 -12.86 -10.04 13.23
N PRO A 107 -12.80 -10.20 14.55
CA PRO A 107 -13.52 -9.33 15.48
C PRO A 107 -13.11 -7.87 15.26
N GLU A 108 -14.05 -6.91 15.39
CA GLU A 108 -13.75 -5.49 15.15
C GLU A 108 -12.60 -4.98 16.02
N ARG A 109 -12.49 -5.47 17.26
CA ARG A 109 -11.36 -5.18 18.15
C ARG A 109 -10.00 -5.51 17.51
N ASP A 110 -9.92 -6.62 16.79
CA ASP A 110 -8.69 -7.07 16.14
C ASP A 110 -8.47 -6.33 14.81
N ALA A 111 -9.54 -6.05 14.06
CA ALA A 111 -9.49 -5.18 12.89
C ALA A 111 -8.96 -3.77 13.24
N GLU A 112 -9.46 -3.15 14.31
CA GLU A 112 -8.96 -1.86 14.80
C GLU A 112 -7.50 -1.93 15.28
N ARG A 113 -7.06 -3.07 15.82
CA ARG A 113 -5.65 -3.24 16.22
C ARG A 113 -4.75 -3.27 14.98
N LEU A 114 -5.14 -4.01 13.95
CA LEU A 114 -4.41 -4.03 12.67
C LEU A 114 -4.35 -2.63 12.04
N ARG A 115 -5.49 -1.93 11.94
CA ARG A 115 -5.54 -0.56 11.42
C ARG A 115 -4.64 0.39 12.20
N ARG A 116 -4.62 0.28 13.54
CA ARG A 116 -3.72 1.08 14.39
C ARG A 116 -2.26 0.75 14.13
N THR A 117 -1.90 -0.52 14.02
CA THR A 117 -0.51 -0.90 13.73
C THR A 117 -0.03 -0.28 12.41
N PHE A 118 -0.85 -0.37 11.35
CA PHE A 118 -0.50 0.25 10.06
C PHE A 118 -0.47 1.78 10.16
N ALA A 119 -1.40 2.40 10.88
CA ALA A 119 -1.41 3.85 11.08
C ALA A 119 -0.20 4.36 11.88
N ASP A 120 0.38 3.54 12.75
CA ASP A 120 1.58 3.86 13.53
C ASP A 120 2.89 3.47 12.80
N ALA A 121 2.79 2.89 11.61
CA ALA A 121 3.95 2.45 10.83
C ALA A 121 4.88 3.62 10.49
N PRO A 122 6.22 3.43 10.51
CA PRO A 122 7.19 4.47 10.17
C PRO A 122 7.35 4.66 8.65
N VAL A 123 6.24 4.63 7.91
CA VAL A 123 6.18 4.89 6.46
C VAL A 123 5.95 6.38 6.27
N GLU A 124 6.88 7.08 5.62
CA GLU A 124 6.75 8.53 5.40
C GLU A 124 5.84 8.84 4.21
N ASN A 125 4.93 9.80 4.39
CA ASN A 125 4.01 10.26 3.36
C ASN A 125 4.41 11.65 2.81
N PRO A 126 3.98 12.01 1.58
CA PRO A 126 4.23 13.32 0.98
C PRO A 126 3.83 14.52 1.86
N GLY A 127 2.76 14.38 2.65
CA GLY A 127 2.29 15.40 3.60
C GLY A 127 3.18 15.62 4.83
N GLY A 128 4.18 14.75 5.04
CA GLY A 128 5.13 14.81 6.13
C GLY A 128 4.68 14.15 7.44
N ASP A 129 3.51 13.54 7.45
CA ASP A 129 3.11 12.56 8.45
C ASP A 129 3.66 11.16 8.10
N THR A 130 3.42 10.21 9.00
CA THR A 130 3.79 8.81 8.81
C THR A 130 2.58 7.91 9.00
N GLY A 131 2.65 6.71 8.41
CA GLY A 131 1.69 5.63 8.60
C GLY A 131 1.00 5.23 7.32
N VAL A 132 0.37 4.06 7.37
CA VAL A 132 -0.38 3.45 6.27
C VAL A 132 -1.85 3.37 6.65
N ALA A 133 -2.74 3.73 5.74
CA ALA A 133 -4.18 3.55 5.92
C ALA A 133 -4.60 2.15 5.43
N LEU A 134 -4.91 1.27 6.40
CA LEU A 134 -5.37 -0.09 6.11
C LEU A 134 -6.91 -0.14 5.98
N HIS A 135 -7.39 -0.43 4.78
CA HIS A 135 -8.80 -0.54 4.44
C HIS A 135 -9.24 -2.00 4.39
N LEU A 136 -9.89 -2.47 5.44
CA LEU A 136 -10.45 -3.82 5.50
C LEU A 136 -11.91 -3.80 5.03
N VAL A 137 -12.16 -4.31 3.83
CA VAL A 137 -13.49 -4.40 3.21
C VAL A 137 -14.01 -5.82 3.40
N ARG A 138 -14.87 -6.00 4.40
CA ARG A 138 -15.53 -7.28 4.60
C ARG A 138 -16.64 -7.47 3.58
N ASP A 139 -16.59 -8.56 2.83
CA ASP A 139 -17.54 -8.83 1.76
C ASP A 139 -18.39 -10.08 2.07
N ASP A 140 -18.02 -11.24 1.51
CA ASP A 140 -18.94 -12.35 1.38
C ASP A 140 -18.62 -13.56 2.25
N ALA A 141 -19.69 -14.29 2.56
CA ALA A 141 -19.59 -15.60 3.19
C ALA A 141 -19.37 -16.66 2.09
N VAL A 142 -18.18 -17.23 2.03
CA VAL A 142 -17.79 -18.17 0.97
C VAL A 142 -18.27 -19.60 1.29
N PRO A 143 -19.07 -20.23 0.42
CA PRO A 143 -19.58 -21.59 0.63
C PRO A 143 -18.49 -22.65 0.43
N GLY A 144 -18.61 -23.79 1.10
CA GLY A 144 -17.71 -24.93 0.92
C GLY A 144 -17.56 -25.80 2.17
N THR A 145 -16.69 -26.80 2.07
CA THR A 145 -16.32 -27.68 3.18
C THR A 145 -14.88 -27.41 3.62
N ASP A 146 -14.63 -27.56 4.91
CA ASP A 146 -13.31 -27.37 5.52
C ASP A 146 -12.61 -28.72 5.78
N PRO A 147 -11.26 -28.73 5.86
CA PRO A 147 -10.34 -27.60 5.66
C PRO A 147 -10.24 -27.22 4.18
N ILE A 148 -9.95 -25.95 3.89
CA ILE A 148 -9.66 -25.48 2.52
C ILE A 148 -8.26 -25.98 2.14
N PRO A 149 -8.12 -26.83 1.10
CA PRO A 149 -6.81 -27.15 0.53
C PRO A 149 -6.15 -25.90 -0.05
N ALA A 150 -4.85 -25.71 0.21
CA ALA A 150 -4.11 -24.52 -0.24
C ALA A 150 -4.15 -24.33 -1.78
N ASP A 151 -4.12 -25.42 -2.55
CA ASP A 151 -4.23 -25.43 -4.00
C ASP A 151 -5.60 -24.95 -4.53
N LEU A 152 -6.58 -24.78 -3.65
CA LEU A 152 -7.87 -24.18 -3.99
C LEU A 152 -7.95 -22.69 -3.68
N LEU A 153 -6.98 -22.08 -2.99
CA LEU A 153 -7.01 -20.65 -2.65
C LEU A 153 -7.16 -19.79 -3.90
N TYR A 154 -6.37 -20.06 -4.94
CA TYR A 154 -6.47 -19.34 -6.21
C TYR A 154 -7.84 -19.53 -6.88
N ARG A 155 -8.47 -20.72 -6.74
CA ARG A 155 -9.82 -20.95 -7.26
C ARG A 155 -10.86 -20.12 -6.51
N TYR A 156 -10.78 -20.07 -5.18
CA TYR A 156 -11.69 -19.24 -4.38
C TYR A 156 -11.48 -17.76 -4.69
N ALA A 157 -10.23 -17.28 -4.70
CA ALA A 157 -9.93 -15.92 -5.11
C ALA A 157 -10.45 -15.61 -6.52
N HIS A 158 -10.33 -16.53 -7.48
CA HIS A 158 -10.89 -16.30 -8.81
C HIS A 158 -12.42 -16.26 -8.84
N GLU A 159 -13.10 -17.03 -7.99
CA GLU A 159 -14.57 -17.15 -8.00
C GLU A 159 -15.28 -16.08 -7.17
N TYR A 160 -14.68 -15.68 -6.05
CA TYR A 160 -15.32 -14.84 -5.03
C TYR A 160 -14.66 -13.47 -4.86
N ARG A 161 -13.48 -13.22 -5.46
CA ARG A 161 -12.87 -11.89 -5.39
C ARG A 161 -13.66 -10.91 -6.25
N ASP A 162 -14.41 -10.03 -5.61
CA ASP A 162 -15.28 -9.07 -6.27
C ASP A 162 -14.52 -7.84 -6.79
N ARG A 163 -13.34 -7.53 -6.21
CA ARG A 163 -12.53 -6.32 -6.51
C ARG A 163 -11.18 -6.64 -7.15
N GLY A 164 -11.10 -7.73 -7.92
CA GLY A 164 -9.81 -8.31 -8.33
C GLY A 164 -8.86 -7.48 -9.18
N ASP A 165 -9.36 -6.44 -9.85
CA ASP A 165 -8.60 -5.48 -10.67
C ASP A 165 -8.76 -4.03 -10.14
N ALA A 166 -9.05 -3.90 -8.84
CA ALA A 166 -9.27 -2.65 -8.16
C ALA A 166 -8.31 -2.43 -6.99
N GLY A 167 -7.09 -2.98 -7.05
CA GLY A 167 -6.05 -2.72 -6.05
C GLY A 167 -6.22 -3.45 -4.70
N HIS A 168 -7.14 -4.41 -4.61
CA HIS A 168 -7.44 -5.10 -3.35
C HIS A 168 -6.63 -6.39 -3.18
N HIS A 169 -5.89 -6.49 -2.08
CA HIS A 169 -5.38 -7.77 -1.59
C HIS A 169 -6.56 -8.63 -1.15
N TYR A 170 -6.50 -9.93 -1.35
CA TYR A 170 -7.60 -10.83 -1.00
C TYR A 170 -7.25 -11.68 0.21
N VAL A 171 -8.11 -11.68 1.21
CA VAL A 171 -8.01 -12.54 2.39
C VAL A 171 -9.26 -13.39 2.51
N LEU A 172 -9.07 -14.71 2.64
CA LEU A 172 -10.13 -15.64 3.02
C LEU A 172 -9.92 -16.14 4.45
N LEU A 173 -10.84 -15.79 5.35
CA LEU A 173 -10.86 -16.27 6.73
C LEU A 173 -11.49 -17.66 6.81
N ALA A 174 -10.71 -18.68 7.17
CA ALA A 174 -11.18 -20.07 7.24
C ALA A 174 -10.50 -20.84 8.40
N PRO A 175 -11.11 -21.95 8.88
CA PRO A 175 -10.49 -22.81 9.89
C PRO A 175 -9.39 -23.66 9.23
N ALA A 176 -8.35 -22.99 8.76
CA ALA A 176 -7.24 -23.53 8.02
C ALA A 176 -5.93 -23.00 8.60
N ARG A 177 -4.80 -23.50 8.09
CA ARG A 177 -3.50 -22.89 8.36
C ARG A 177 -3.32 -21.66 7.47
N GLY A 178 -2.55 -20.69 7.96
CA GLY A 178 -2.06 -19.56 7.17
C GLY A 178 -1.37 -20.04 5.89
N TYR A 179 -1.68 -19.39 4.78
CA TYR A 179 -1.03 -19.62 3.49
C TYR A 179 -1.24 -18.43 2.57
N ASN A 180 -0.18 -17.92 1.96
CA ASN A 180 -0.23 -16.89 0.93
C ASN A 180 0.18 -17.44 -0.44
N GLU A 181 -0.50 -16.97 -1.48
CA GLU A 181 -0.09 -17.15 -2.88
C GLU A 181 -0.35 -15.85 -3.66
N GLY A 182 0.73 -15.11 -3.92
CA GLY A 182 0.65 -13.79 -4.57
C GLY A 182 -0.19 -12.83 -3.72
N HIS A 183 -1.20 -12.22 -4.32
CA HIS A 183 -2.08 -11.27 -3.62
C HIS A 183 -3.28 -11.92 -2.90
N ALA A 184 -3.28 -13.25 -2.73
CA ALA A 184 -4.33 -13.98 -2.04
C ALA A 184 -3.77 -14.66 -0.79
N SER A 185 -4.48 -14.55 0.33
CA SER A 185 -4.08 -15.11 1.61
C SER A 185 -5.23 -15.89 2.25
N LEU A 186 -4.94 -17.11 2.70
CA LEU A 186 -5.79 -17.91 3.57
C LEU A 186 -5.36 -17.64 5.01
N VAL A 187 -6.29 -17.21 5.85
CA VAL A 187 -5.98 -16.77 7.22
C VAL A 187 -6.84 -17.52 8.22
N THR A 188 -6.21 -17.95 9.31
CA THR A 188 -6.88 -18.65 10.42
C THR A 188 -7.95 -17.74 11.06
N CYS A 189 -9.16 -18.25 11.27
CA CYS A 189 -10.26 -17.47 11.86
C CYS A 189 -9.89 -16.90 13.23
N GLY A 190 -10.15 -15.60 13.42
CA GLY A 190 -9.92 -14.90 14.70
C GLY A 190 -8.45 -14.75 15.09
N ASP A 191 -7.51 -14.93 14.15
CA ASP A 191 -6.08 -14.80 14.41
C ASP A 191 -5.49 -13.58 13.66
N PRO A 192 -5.41 -12.41 14.32
CA PRO A 192 -4.85 -11.22 13.69
C PRO A 192 -3.33 -11.32 13.47
N ALA A 193 -2.61 -12.17 14.20
CA ALA A 193 -1.18 -12.35 13.99
C ALA A 193 -0.92 -13.10 12.68
N VAL A 194 -1.70 -14.16 12.42
CA VAL A 194 -1.69 -14.82 11.11
C VAL A 194 -2.17 -13.87 10.01
N PHE A 195 -3.21 -13.06 10.28
CA PHE A 195 -3.69 -12.08 9.30
C PHE A 195 -2.56 -11.17 8.80
N VAL A 196 -1.83 -10.53 9.72
CA VAL A 196 -0.78 -9.60 9.32
C VAL A 196 0.43 -10.32 8.72
N HIS A 197 0.76 -11.53 9.19
CA HIS A 197 1.83 -12.33 8.59
C HIS A 197 1.54 -12.63 7.11
N GLU A 198 0.35 -13.15 6.81
CA GLU A 198 -0.02 -13.47 5.43
C GLU A 198 -0.26 -12.22 4.56
N LEU A 199 -0.65 -11.10 5.17
CA LEU A 199 -0.71 -9.81 4.48
C LEU A 199 0.70 -9.31 4.13
N GLY A 200 1.70 -9.53 4.99
CA GLY A 200 3.09 -9.19 4.73
C GLY A 200 3.62 -9.87 3.47
N HIS A 201 3.33 -11.16 3.28
CA HIS A 201 3.63 -11.88 2.02
C HIS A 201 2.93 -11.27 0.81
N SER A 202 1.65 -10.94 0.97
CA SER A 202 0.83 -10.30 -0.07
C SER A 202 1.38 -8.94 -0.50
N LEU A 203 2.04 -8.23 0.42
CA LEU A 203 2.73 -6.95 0.20
C LEU A 203 4.18 -7.11 -0.29
N GLY A 204 4.70 -8.34 -0.39
CA GLY A 204 6.03 -8.64 -0.94
C GLY A 204 7.14 -8.96 0.06
N LEU A 205 6.82 -9.15 1.35
CA LEU A 205 7.78 -9.66 2.34
C LEU A 205 7.90 -11.18 2.21
N ARG A 206 9.06 -11.67 1.76
CA ARG A 206 9.32 -13.10 1.52
C ARG A 206 10.71 -13.48 2.03
N GLU A 207 10.94 -14.76 2.28
CA GLU A 207 12.24 -15.29 2.77
C GLU A 207 13.43 -14.83 1.89
N GLU A 208 13.23 -14.64 0.58
CA GLU A 208 14.30 -14.20 -0.32
C GLU A 208 14.75 -12.75 -0.09
N VAL A 209 13.91 -11.94 0.57
CA VAL A 209 14.16 -10.51 0.79
C VAL A 209 14.97 -10.27 2.05
N ALA A 210 14.71 -11.03 3.11
CA ALA A 210 15.39 -10.88 4.40
C ALA A 210 15.38 -12.20 5.19
N PRO A 211 16.53 -12.63 5.75
CA PRO A 211 16.57 -13.78 6.65
C PRO A 211 15.74 -13.52 7.92
N GLY A 212 15.11 -14.57 8.46
CA GLY A 212 14.18 -14.48 9.59
C GLY A 212 12.71 -14.37 9.20
N ILE A 213 12.38 -13.96 7.96
CA ILE A 213 11.03 -14.13 7.41
C ILE A 213 10.76 -15.63 7.26
N ASP A 214 9.60 -16.08 7.73
CA ASP A 214 9.21 -17.50 7.78
C ASP A 214 10.19 -18.39 8.55
N GLY A 215 11.02 -17.77 9.38
CA GLY A 215 12.15 -18.38 10.04
C GLY A 215 11.98 -18.49 11.55
N ARG A 216 12.75 -19.40 12.15
CA ARG A 216 12.94 -19.48 13.62
C ARG A 216 14.40 -19.28 14.03
N GLU A 217 15.27 -19.07 13.05
CA GLU A 217 16.71 -18.95 13.22
C GLU A 217 17.11 -17.58 13.79
N VAL A 218 16.31 -16.54 13.52
CA VAL A 218 16.51 -15.20 14.08
C VAL A 218 15.58 -15.01 15.27
N ARG A 219 16.16 -14.71 16.44
CA ARG A 219 15.37 -14.42 17.64
C ARG A 219 14.53 -13.16 17.45
N PHE A 220 13.32 -13.17 18.02
CA PHE A 220 12.39 -12.05 17.95
C PHE A 220 12.96 -10.71 18.45
N ASP A 221 13.82 -10.70 19.47
CA ASP A 221 14.47 -9.47 19.96
C ASP A 221 15.52 -8.89 19.00
N ARG A 222 15.85 -9.60 17.91
CA ARG A 222 16.76 -9.17 16.85
C ARG A 222 16.05 -8.87 15.53
N TYR A 223 14.86 -9.43 15.35
CA TYR A 223 13.99 -9.17 14.21
C TYR A 223 12.53 -9.18 14.70
N PRO A 224 12.07 -8.06 15.29
CA PRO A 224 10.74 -7.94 15.88
C PRO A 224 9.70 -7.67 14.80
N SER A 225 9.42 -8.69 13.99
CA SER A 225 8.47 -8.65 12.89
C SER A 225 7.43 -9.75 13.02
N ALA A 226 6.20 -9.48 12.59
CA ALA A 226 5.16 -10.48 12.42
C ALA A 226 5.56 -11.55 11.39
N MET A 227 6.54 -11.28 10.53
CA MET A 227 7.09 -12.24 9.58
C MET A 227 8.00 -13.29 10.24
N ASN A 228 8.37 -13.13 11.50
CA ASN A 228 9.23 -14.04 12.24
C ASN A 228 8.42 -15.10 13.02
N TYR A 229 8.70 -16.40 12.86
CA TYR A 229 7.95 -17.46 13.56
C TYR A 229 8.25 -17.57 15.07
N GLU A 230 9.24 -16.85 15.58
CA GLU A 230 9.47 -16.65 17.02
C GLU A 230 8.66 -15.47 17.58
N ALA A 231 7.91 -14.74 16.75
CA ALA A 231 7.07 -13.63 17.21
C ALA A 231 5.98 -14.11 18.20
N PRO A 232 5.74 -13.37 19.30
CA PRO A 232 4.61 -13.65 20.17
C PRO A 232 3.29 -13.57 19.39
N GLY A 233 2.36 -14.49 19.60
CA GLY A 233 1.07 -14.52 18.85
C GLY A 233 0.13 -13.33 19.05
N HIS A 234 0.55 -12.28 19.76
CA HIS A 234 -0.17 -11.01 19.88
C HIS A 234 0.56 -9.84 19.20
N HIS A 235 1.78 -10.06 18.70
CA HIS A 235 2.55 -9.10 17.92
C HIS A 235 1.94 -8.99 16.52
N LEU A 236 1.75 -7.75 16.07
CA LEU A 236 1.06 -7.46 14.80
C LEU A 236 1.88 -6.55 13.87
N ASP A 237 3.09 -6.18 14.26
CA ASP A 237 3.86 -5.12 13.58
C ASP A 237 4.93 -5.74 12.68
N TYR A 238 5.41 -4.99 11.70
CA TYR A 238 6.60 -5.37 10.95
C TYR A 238 7.82 -4.67 11.54
N SER A 239 9.02 -5.19 11.27
CA SER A 239 10.21 -4.57 11.81
C SER A 239 10.53 -3.24 11.12
N ALA A 240 11.02 -2.28 11.90
CA ALA A 240 11.48 -0.96 11.45
C ALA A 240 13.02 -0.84 11.38
N GLY A 241 13.76 -1.96 11.48
CA GLY A 241 15.23 -1.98 11.29
C GLY A 241 16.07 -1.38 12.41
N GLY A 242 15.59 -1.40 13.66
CA GLY A 242 16.21 -0.75 14.83
C GLY A 242 16.65 -1.67 15.99
N ALA A 243 16.42 -2.98 15.91
CA ALA A 243 16.65 -3.96 16.98
C ALA A 243 18.11 -4.45 17.10
N GLY A 244 19.03 -3.88 16.31
CA GLY A 244 20.47 -4.16 16.34
C GLY A 244 20.96 -4.89 15.09
N ASP A 245 22.20 -5.41 15.13
CA ASP A 245 22.83 -6.02 13.95
C ASP A 245 21.99 -7.16 13.36
N GLY A 246 21.62 -7.03 12.08
CA GLY A 246 20.82 -8.03 11.37
C GLY A 246 19.31 -7.85 11.50
N ASP A 247 18.83 -6.76 12.11
CA ASP A 247 17.42 -6.37 11.99
C ASP A 247 17.13 -5.80 10.60
N HIS A 248 16.01 -6.19 10.03
CA HIS A 248 15.57 -5.78 8.70
C HIS A 248 14.44 -4.77 8.82
N ASP A 249 14.54 -3.69 8.06
CA ASP A 249 13.49 -2.68 7.97
C ASP A 249 12.45 -3.13 6.94
N ASP A 250 11.49 -3.93 7.41
CA ASP A 250 10.37 -4.42 6.61
C ASP A 250 9.47 -3.26 6.17
N TRP A 251 9.15 -2.33 7.08
CA TRP A 251 8.35 -1.15 6.74
C TRP A 251 9.02 -0.28 5.69
N GLY A 252 10.31 0.01 5.85
CA GLY A 252 11.07 0.72 4.83
C GLY A 252 11.20 -0.07 3.53
N ARG A 253 11.18 -1.41 3.55
CA ARG A 253 11.13 -2.23 2.34
C ARG A 253 9.80 -2.07 1.61
N LEU A 254 8.69 -2.07 2.34
CA LEU A 254 7.36 -1.83 1.80
C LEU A 254 7.23 -0.40 1.23
N GLN A 255 7.74 0.61 1.93
CA GLN A 255 7.75 1.99 1.42
C GLN A 255 8.53 2.13 0.10
N ARG A 256 9.55 1.30 -0.15
CA ARG A 256 10.31 1.33 -1.42
C ARG A 256 9.63 0.59 -2.56
N GLY A 257 8.48 -0.05 -2.33
CA GLY A 257 7.73 -0.77 -3.35
C GLY A 257 7.08 -2.00 -2.78
N ALA A 258 5.95 -1.80 -2.12
CA ALA A 258 5.00 -2.83 -1.76
C ALA A 258 4.36 -3.42 -3.04
N GLU A 259 3.94 -4.67 -2.97
CA GLU A 259 3.27 -5.35 -4.07
C GLU A 259 1.76 -5.11 -4.02
N THR A 260 1.29 -3.99 -4.57
CA THR A 260 -0.15 -3.69 -4.67
C THR A 260 -0.77 -4.41 -5.87
N PRO A 261 -1.96 -5.02 -5.72
CA PRO A 261 -2.65 -5.67 -6.82
C PRO A 261 -2.97 -4.71 -7.96
N PRO A 262 -3.09 -5.20 -9.20
CA PRO A 262 -3.30 -4.33 -10.33
C PRO A 262 -4.62 -3.54 -10.29
N VAL A 263 -4.62 -2.36 -10.92
CA VAL A 263 -5.75 -1.40 -10.98
C VAL A 263 -6.20 -1.10 -12.41
N GLU A 264 -5.87 -1.93 -13.41
CA GLU A 264 -6.05 -1.59 -14.83
C GLU A 264 -7.50 -1.23 -15.20
N ARG A 265 -8.49 -1.84 -14.54
CA ARG A 265 -9.89 -1.50 -14.76
C ARG A 265 -10.22 -0.10 -14.25
N LEU A 266 -9.82 0.24 -13.03
CA LEU A 266 -10.06 1.57 -12.47
C LEU A 266 -9.36 2.64 -13.32
N CYS A 267 -8.14 2.34 -13.73
CA CYS A 267 -7.37 3.11 -14.69
C CYS A 267 -8.11 3.41 -16.01
N ALA A 268 -8.70 2.38 -16.61
CA ALA A 268 -9.51 2.55 -17.82
C ALA A 268 -10.75 3.42 -17.57
N ASP A 269 -11.39 3.27 -16.40
CA ASP A 269 -12.58 4.01 -16.02
C ASP A 269 -12.29 5.51 -15.78
N VAL A 270 -11.10 5.86 -15.29
CA VAL A 270 -10.67 7.25 -15.09
C VAL A 270 -10.00 7.89 -16.31
N GLY A 271 -9.80 7.11 -17.40
CA GLY A 271 -9.23 7.61 -18.65
C GLY A 271 -7.70 7.76 -18.62
N ALA A 272 -7.04 7.10 -17.68
CA ALA A 272 -5.59 7.11 -17.55
C ALA A 272 -4.91 6.37 -18.70
N THR A 273 -3.68 6.78 -19.01
CA THR A 273 -2.81 6.13 -19.99
C THR A 273 -2.17 4.87 -19.40
N SER A 274 -1.69 3.97 -20.25
CA SER A 274 -0.93 2.80 -19.78
C SER A 274 0.35 3.16 -19.03
N ALA A 275 0.90 4.37 -19.25
CA ALA A 275 2.09 4.86 -18.59
C ALA A 275 1.77 5.39 -17.19
N GLY A 276 0.74 6.23 -17.05
CA GLY A 276 0.26 6.74 -15.75
C GLY A 276 -0.35 5.66 -14.87
N CYS A 277 -0.85 4.57 -15.46
CA CYS A 277 -1.33 3.41 -14.69
C CYS A 277 -0.24 2.48 -14.15
N GLY A 278 1.02 2.92 -14.10
CA GLY A 278 2.11 2.12 -13.58
C GLY A 278 2.35 0.82 -14.35
N GLY A 279 2.04 0.81 -15.67
CA GLY A 279 2.04 -0.38 -16.52
C GLY A 279 3.24 -1.28 -16.25
N SER A 280 2.96 -2.56 -15.97
CA SER A 280 3.83 -3.68 -15.56
C SER A 280 5.04 -4.00 -16.48
N ALA A 281 5.61 -3.04 -17.20
CA ALA A 281 6.80 -3.20 -18.04
C ALA A 281 8.13 -2.85 -17.34
N ALA A 282 8.11 -2.17 -16.18
CA ALA A 282 9.36 -1.74 -15.51
C ALA A 282 9.83 -2.63 -14.33
N ARG A 283 9.00 -3.54 -13.82
CA ARG A 283 9.32 -4.34 -12.60
C ARG A 283 9.70 -5.81 -12.83
N THR A 284 9.79 -6.28 -14.08
CA THR A 284 10.25 -7.66 -14.43
C THR A 284 11.69 -7.75 -14.94
N ALA A 285 12.52 -6.73 -14.70
CA ALA A 285 13.94 -6.79 -15.07
C ALA A 285 14.86 -6.30 -13.95
N ARG A 286 15.03 -7.13 -12.91
CA ARG A 286 16.35 -7.48 -12.33
C ARG A 286 16.25 -8.57 -11.29
#